data_AF-A0A7C6A1U7-F1
#
_entry.id   AF-A0A7C6A1U7-F1
#
_cell.length_a   1.000
_cell.length_b   1.000
_cell.length_c   1.000
_cell.angle_alpha   90.00
_cell.angle_beta   90.00
_cell.angle_gamma   90.00
#
_symmetry.space_group_name_H-M   'P 1'
#
loop_
_entity.id
_entity.type
_entity.pdbx_description
1 polymer ?
#
loop_
_entity_poly.entity_id
_entity_poly.type
_entity_poly.pdbx_seq_one_letter_code
_entity_poly.pdbx_strand_id
1 'polypeptide(L)' 'MQFLFNSLLELITQTSSNLPPDVRAVMGPALSHEDPASQAFQALAIIAGNIDAAYQEEAPICQDTGMLTF' A
#
# COMPACT_ATOMS: atom_id res chain seq x y z
N MET A 1 -2.28 -7.59 -28.97
CA MET A 1 -1.91 -6.26 -28.44
C MET A 1 -2.74 -5.86 -27.23
N GLN A 2 -4.08 -5.87 -27.32
CA GLN A 2 -4.95 -5.49 -26.18
C GLN A 2 -4.70 -6.31 -24.91
N PHE A 3 -4.52 -7.63 -25.05
CA PHE A 3 -4.24 -8.51 -23.91
C PHE A 3 -3.00 -8.07 -23.12
N LEU A 4 -1.87 -7.86 -23.81
CA LEU A 4 -0.62 -7.43 -23.17
C LEU A 4 -0.79 -6.08 -22.45
N PHE A 5 -1.44 -5.12 -23.10
CA PHE A 5 -1.71 -3.81 -22.48
C PHE A 5 -2.53 -3.95 -21.20
N ASN A 6 -3.62 -4.72 -21.24
CA ASN A 6 -4.49 -4.93 -20.09
C ASN A 6 -3.74 -5.65 -18.95
N SER A 7 -2.95 -6.68 -19.26
CA SER A 7 -2.16 -7.40 -18.24
C SER A 7 -1.11 -6.51 -17.59
N LEU A 8 -0.44 -5.64 -18.36
CA LEU A 8 0.53 -4.68 -17.80
C LEU A 8 -0.16 -3.62 -16.95
N LEU A 9 -1.30 -3.08 -17.39
CA LEU A 9 -2.08 -2.13 -16.61
C LEU A 9 -2.51 -2.75 -15.28
N GLU A 10 -3.06 -3.96 -15.30
CA GLU A 10 -3.49 -4.66 -14.08
C GLU A 10 -2.31 -4.95 -13.14
N LEU A 11 -1.17 -5.39 -13.68
CA LEU A 11 0.04 -5.61 -12.88
C LEU A 11 0.52 -4.31 -12.22
N ILE A 12 0.59 -3.21 -12.97
CA ILE A 12 1.02 -1.91 -12.44
C ILE A 12 0.04 -1.40 -11.39
N THR A 13 -1.27 -1.48 -11.65
CA THR A 13 -2.30 -1.10 -10.67
C THR A 13 -2.14 -1.89 -9.38
N GLN A 14 -2.09 -3.23 -9.46
CA GLN A 14 -1.96 -4.08 -8.27
C GLN A 14 -0.68 -3.79 -7.49
N THR A 15 0.46 -3.65 -8.17
CA THR A 15 1.74 -3.36 -7.50
C THR A 15 1.80 -1.94 -6.90
N SER A 16 0.97 -1.01 -7.36
CA SER A 16 0.94 0.38 -6.87
C SER A 16 -0.09 0.62 -5.76
N SER A 17 -1.19 -0.15 -5.72
CA SER A 17 -2.32 0.07 -4.80
C SER A 17 -2.51 -1.06 -3.78
N ASN A 18 -1.95 -2.25 -4.05
CA ASN A 18 -2.19 -3.44 -3.24
C ASN A 18 -0.90 -4.00 -2.64
N LEU A 19 -0.65 -3.64 -1.37
CA LEU A 19 0.48 -4.22 -0.65
C LEU A 19 0.33 -5.74 -0.47
N PRO A 20 1.46 -6.48 -0.53
CA PRO A 20 1.49 -7.91 -0.26
C PRO A 20 0.81 -8.30 1.07
N PRO A 21 0.17 -9.48 1.14
CA PRO A 21 -0.62 -9.88 2.30
C PRO A 21 0.21 -10.05 3.57
N ASP A 22 1.48 -10.42 3.46
CA ASP A 22 2.43 -10.48 4.58
C ASP A 22 2.72 -9.09 5.16
N VAL A 23 2.90 -8.08 4.31
CA VAL A 23 3.06 -6.68 4.74
C VAL A 23 1.79 -6.16 5.42
N ARG A 24 0.60 -6.45 4.86
CA ARG A 24 -0.67 -6.05 5.50
C ARG A 24 -0.87 -6.72 6.85
N ALA A 25 -0.54 -8.01 6.96
CA ALA A 25 -0.71 -8.79 8.19
C ALA A 25 0.11 -8.23 9.37
N VAL A 26 1.25 -7.58 9.12
CA VAL A 26 2.10 -7.02 10.17
C VAL A 26 1.72 -5.61 10.61
N MET A 27 0.88 -4.88 9.85
CA MET A 27 0.50 -3.49 10.19
C MET A 27 -0.25 -3.39 11.52
N GLY A 28 -1.22 -4.29 11.75
CA GLY A 28 -1.99 -4.33 13.01
C GLY A 28 -1.11 -4.61 14.24
N PRO A 29 -0.30 -5.67 14.23
CA PRO A 29 0.71 -5.91 15.26
C PRO A 29 1.65 -4.72 15.46
N ALA A 30 2.17 -4.12 14.39
CA ALA A 30 3.08 -2.98 14.49
C ALA A 30 2.44 -1.79 15.23
N LEU A 31 1.18 -1.46 14.93
CA LEU A 31 0.42 -0.43 15.66
C LEU A 31 0.27 -0.75 17.15
N SER A 32 0.06 -2.02 17.51
CA SER A 32 -0.09 -2.43 18.91
C SER A 32 1.20 -2.40 19.73
N HIS A 33 2.37 -2.32 19.08
CA HIS A 33 3.66 -2.22 19.78
C HIS A 33 4.04 -0.77 20.12
N GLU A 34 3.38 0.22 19.52
CA GLU A 34 3.65 1.64 19.75
C GLU A 34 2.80 2.20 20.90
N ASP A 35 3.34 3.18 21.64
CA ASP A 35 2.56 3.93 22.63
C ASP A 35 1.50 4.78 21.90
N PRO A 36 0.19 4.63 22.18
CA PRO A 36 -0.88 5.39 21.52
C PRO A 36 -0.74 6.92 21.62
N ALA A 37 -0.02 7.44 22.62
CA ALA A 37 0.23 8.87 22.77
C ALA A 37 1.46 9.36 22.00
N SER A 38 2.23 8.45 21.38
CA SER A 38 3.46 8.77 20.67
C SER A 38 3.20 9.28 19.24
N GLN A 39 4.15 10.07 18.74
CA GLN A 39 4.17 10.48 17.34
C GLN A 39 4.37 9.29 16.39
N ALA A 40 5.07 8.24 16.84
CA ALA A 40 5.29 7.03 16.06
C ALA A 40 3.97 6.29 15.80
N PHE A 41 3.14 6.10 16.83
CA PHE A 41 1.79 5.55 16.67
C PHE A 41 0.95 6.40 15.70
N GLN A 42 0.96 7.72 15.86
CA GLN A 42 0.20 8.62 14.97
C GLN A 42 0.62 8.47 13.50
N ALA A 43 1.93 8.47 13.23
CA ALA A 43 2.46 8.32 11.88
C ALA A 43 2.08 6.95 11.29
N LEU A 44 2.24 5.88 12.07
CA LEU A 44 1.92 4.52 11.62
C LEU A 44 0.42 4.33 11.38
N ALA A 45 -0.44 4.97 12.19
CA ALA A 45 -1.89 4.93 12.01
C ALA A 45 -2.32 5.62 10.71
N ILE A 46 -1.70 6.75 10.36
CA ILE A 46 -1.91 7.43 9.08
C ILE A 46 -1.47 6.53 7.91
N ILE A 47 -0.30 5.89 8.02
CA ILE A 47 0.20 4.96 7.00
C ILE A 47 -0.77 3.79 6.81
N ALA A 48 -1.27 3.19 7.91
CA ALA A 48 -2.26 2.11 7.85
C ALA A 48 -3.56 2.55 7.17
N GLY A 49 -4.08 3.74 7.51
CA GLY A 49 -5.25 4.30 6.83
C GLY A 49 -5.02 4.53 5.33
N ASN A 50 -3.86 5.03 4.94
CA ASN A 50 -3.51 5.22 3.53
C ASN A 50 -3.39 3.90 2.77
N ILE A 51 -2.88 2.83 3.40
CA ILE A 51 -2.82 1.48 2.81
C ILE A 51 -4.22 0.96 2.49
N ASP A 52 -5.18 1.18 3.39
CA ASP A 52 -6.56 0.73 3.20
C ASP A 52 -7.28 1.56 2.13
N ALA A 53 -7.10 2.89 2.15
CA ALA A 53 -7.67 3.78 1.15
C ALA A 53 -7.12 3.49 -0.26
N ALA A 54 -5.80 3.31 -0.40
CA ALA A 54 -5.15 2.99 -1.68
C ALA A 54 -5.73 1.72 -2.31
N TYR A 55 -5.98 0.68 -1.51
CA TYR A 55 -6.60 -0.56 -1.98
C TYR A 55 -8.05 -0.37 -2.41
N GLN A 56 -8.84 0.34 -1.60
CA GLN A 56 -10.27 0.53 -1.86
C GLN A 56 -10.54 1.40 -3.08
N GLU A 57 -9.71 2.42 -3.29
CA GLU A 57 -9.88 3.40 -4.37
C GLU A 57 -9.07 3.06 -5.63
N GLU A 58 -8.31 1.95 -5.62
CA GLU A 58 -7.31 1.62 -6.65
C GLU A 58 -6.33 2.78 -6.93
N ALA A 59 -6.05 3.58 -5.90
CA ALA A 59 -5.15 4.73 -5.96
C ALA A 59 -3.71 4.32 -5.60
N PRO A 60 -2.69 5.03 -6.12
CA PRO A 60 -1.32 4.75 -5.76
C PRO A 60 -1.09 5.00 -4.27
N ILE A 61 -0.45 4.04 -3.58
CA ILE A 61 -0.15 4.12 -2.14
C ILE A 61 0.80 5.26 -1.78
N CYS A 62 1.63 5.68 -2.74
CA CYS A 62 2.60 6.75 -2.60
C CYS A 62 2.53 7.68 -3.81
N GLN A 63 2.92 8.94 -3.61
CA GLN A 63 3.06 9.92 -4.69
C GLN A 63 4.21 9.57 -5.65
N ASP A 64 5.23 8.86 -5.16
CA ASP A 64 6.26 8.24 -5.99
C ASP A 64 5.90 6.77 -6.25
N THR A 65 5.45 6.47 -7.47
CA THR A 65 5.09 5.10 -7.90
C THR A 65 6.30 4.28 -8.34
N GLY A 66 7.51 4.84 -8.27
CA GLY A 66 8.75 4.17 -8.65
C GLY A 66 8.94 4.01 -10.16
N MET A 67 10.05 3.35 -10.50
CA MET A 67 10.40 2.98 -11.88
C MET A 67 10.15 1.48 -12.09
N LEU A 68 9.59 1.13 -13.24
CA LEU A 68 9.34 -0.27 -13.59
C LEU A 68 10.66 -1.04 -13.70
N THR A 69 10.82 -2.08 -12.90
CA THR A 69 11.92 -3.04 -12.96
C THR A 69 11.36 -4.42 -13.32
N PHE A 70 11.90 -5.02 -14.38
CA PHE A 70 11.53 -6.33 -14.89
C PHE A 70 12.78 -7.17 -15.14
#